data_AF-A0A399FY25-F1
#
_entry.id   AF-A0A399FY25-F1
#
_cell.length_a   1.000
_cell.length_b   1.000
_cell.length_c   1.000
_cell.angle_alpha   90.00
_cell.angle_beta   90.00
_cell.angle_gamma   90.00
#
_symmetry.space_group_name_H-M   'P 1'
#
loop_
_entity.id
_entity.type
_entity.pdbx_description
1 polymer ?
#
loop_
_entity_poly.entity_id
_entity_poly.type
_entity_poly.pdbx_seq_one_letter_code
_entity_poly.pdbx_strand_id
1 'polypeptide(L)'
;MATPQVPRPGGEPGVQERTRDQGSLGELISEATSDLQKLFRQELSLARAELREEGIKAGKAAAMLAGAAIAGLLFLNLVSFALVYALANLMDAGWAALIVAALWAIAAAVLAALGRNRMRKVSPKPEQTVETLKEDAQWAKHPTR
;
A
#
# COMPACT_ATOMS: atom_id res chain seq x y z
N MET A 1 -9.43 38.14 -94.43
CA MET A 1 -8.34 38.30 -93.42
C MET A 1 -8.98 38.35 -92.05
N ALA A 2 -8.49 37.52 -91.15
CA ALA A 2 -9.16 37.08 -89.93
C ALA A 2 -9.11 38.10 -88.79
N THR A 3 -10.20 38.17 -88.03
CA THR A 3 -10.32 38.85 -86.74
C THR A 3 -9.69 37.99 -85.61
N PRO A 4 -8.92 38.59 -84.68
CA PRO A 4 -8.36 37.88 -83.53
C PRO A 4 -9.38 37.75 -82.37
N GLN A 5 -9.47 36.57 -81.75
CA GLN A 5 -10.24 36.27 -80.54
C GLN A 5 -9.31 36.14 -79.32
N VAL A 6 -9.74 36.67 -78.18
CA VAL A 6 -9.01 36.72 -76.89
C VAL A 6 -9.38 35.51 -75.98
N PRO A 7 -8.49 35.06 -75.05
CA PRO A 7 -8.43 33.70 -74.49
C PRO A 7 -9.37 33.38 -73.30
N ARG A 8 -9.54 32.09 -72.98
CA ARG A 8 -9.93 31.60 -71.63
C ARG A 8 -9.02 30.48 -71.14
N PRO A 9 -8.45 30.57 -69.93
CA PRO A 9 -7.77 29.46 -69.27
C PRO A 9 -8.84 28.56 -68.62
N GLY A 10 -8.83 27.28 -68.95
CA GLY A 10 -9.69 26.28 -68.34
C GLY A 10 -8.84 25.17 -67.73
N GLY A 11 -8.99 24.96 -66.42
CA GLY A 11 -8.68 23.70 -65.74
C GLY A 11 -7.35 23.63 -65.01
N GLU A 12 -7.17 24.46 -63.98
CA GLU A 12 -6.22 24.16 -62.90
C GLU A 12 -6.85 23.22 -61.85
N PRO A 13 -6.00 22.49 -61.11
CA PRO A 13 -6.22 21.11 -60.69
C PRO A 13 -7.37 20.97 -59.69
N GLY A 14 -8.07 19.83 -59.80
CA GLY A 14 -8.93 19.33 -58.73
C GLY A 14 -8.11 19.16 -57.46
N VAL A 15 -8.08 20.23 -56.67
CA VAL A 15 -7.84 20.17 -55.23
C VAL A 15 -8.85 19.15 -54.74
N GLN A 16 -8.39 17.93 -54.46
CA GLN A 16 -9.02 17.07 -53.47
C GLN A 16 -9.00 17.88 -52.19
N GLU A 17 -10.03 18.71 -52.06
CA GLU A 17 -10.49 19.28 -50.83
C GLU A 17 -10.80 18.06 -49.97
N ARG A 18 -9.80 17.69 -49.17
CA ARG A 18 -9.95 16.67 -48.14
C ARG A 18 -11.15 17.13 -47.33
N THR A 19 -12.28 16.48 -47.55
CA THR A 19 -13.46 16.61 -46.71
C THR A 19 -13.05 16.00 -45.37
N ARG A 20 -12.40 16.82 -44.55
CA ARG A 20 -11.79 16.45 -43.28
C ARG A 20 -12.42 17.22 -42.12
N ASP A 21 -13.65 17.68 -42.30
CA ASP A 21 -14.25 18.68 -41.42
C ASP A 21 -15.68 18.35 -40.95
N GLN A 22 -15.98 17.06 -40.75
CA GLN A 22 -17.27 16.62 -40.17
C GLN A 22 -17.16 15.65 -39.00
N GLY A 23 -15.99 15.59 -38.35
CA GLY A 23 -15.82 14.97 -37.03
C GLY A 23 -16.03 15.97 -35.89
N SER A 24 -17.10 16.78 -35.89
CA SER A 24 -17.05 18.08 -35.18
C SER A 24 -17.47 18.11 -33.70
N LEU A 25 -18.07 17.06 -33.14
CA LEU A 25 -18.40 17.00 -31.69
C LEU A 25 -18.40 15.59 -31.11
N GLY A 26 -18.96 14.61 -31.84
CA GLY A 26 -18.99 13.21 -31.38
C GLY A 26 -17.60 12.59 -31.28
N GLU A 27 -16.68 12.98 -32.17
CA GLU A 27 -15.30 12.52 -32.17
C GLU A 27 -14.51 13.11 -30.99
N LEU A 28 -14.73 14.39 -30.66
CA LEU A 28 -14.13 15.05 -29.48
C LEU A 28 -14.62 14.45 -28.15
N ILE A 29 -15.90 14.12 -28.03
CA ILE A 29 -16.44 13.45 -26.83
C ILE A 29 -15.89 12.02 -26.71
N SER A 30 -15.78 11.30 -27.83
CA SER A 30 -15.18 9.96 -27.87
C SER A 30 -13.71 10.01 -27.46
N GLU A 31 -12.95 11.00 -27.96
CA GLU A 31 -11.54 11.19 -27.63
C GLU A 31 -11.34 11.59 -26.16
N ALA A 32 -12.13 12.55 -25.65
CA ALA A 32 -12.10 12.94 -24.23
C ALA A 32 -12.46 11.76 -23.29
N THR A 33 -13.45 10.94 -23.66
CA THR A 33 -13.82 9.74 -22.90
C THR A 33 -12.70 8.68 -22.94
N SER A 34 -12.07 8.51 -24.10
CA SER A 34 -10.91 7.62 -24.26
C SER A 34 -9.74 8.06 -23.39
N ASP A 35 -9.47 9.36 -23.34
CA ASP A 35 -8.38 9.92 -22.53
C ASP A 35 -8.66 9.83 -21.03
N LEU A 36 -9.90 10.05 -20.60
CA LEU A 36 -10.31 9.80 -19.21
C LEU A 36 -10.14 8.32 -18.83
N GLN A 37 -10.51 7.39 -19.72
CA GLN A 37 -10.30 5.96 -19.52
C GLN A 37 -8.80 5.61 -19.44
N LYS A 38 -7.95 6.27 -20.23
CA LYS A 38 -6.49 6.10 -20.16
C LYS A 38 -5.95 6.60 -18.83
N LEU A 39 -6.33 7.80 -18.39
CA LEU A 39 -5.92 8.38 -17.11
C LEU A 39 -6.34 7.47 -15.93
N PHE A 40 -7.59 7.00 -15.92
CA PHE A 40 -8.06 6.12 -14.85
C PHE A 40 -7.28 4.80 -14.79
N ARG A 41 -6.96 4.22 -15.96
CA ARG A 41 -6.11 3.02 -16.04
C ARG A 41 -4.68 3.30 -15.56
N GLN A 42 -4.14 4.48 -15.86
CA GLN A 42 -2.81 4.90 -15.43
C GLN A 42 -2.76 5.08 -13.91
N GLU A 43 -3.73 5.78 -13.32
CA GLU A 43 -3.83 5.97 -11.88
C GLU A 43 -3.94 4.63 -11.15
N LEU A 44 -4.76 3.72 -11.68
CA LEU A 44 -4.86 2.36 -11.13
C LEU A 44 -3.55 1.58 -11.29
N SER A 45 -2.84 1.74 -12.40
CA SER A 45 -1.54 1.09 -12.61
C SER A 45 -0.47 1.63 -11.67
N LEU A 46 -0.49 2.94 -11.41
CA LEU A 46 0.41 3.62 -10.48
C LEU A 46 0.13 3.18 -9.05
N ALA A 47 -1.14 3.25 -8.62
CA ALA A 47 -1.57 2.79 -7.30
C ALA A 47 -1.20 1.31 -7.08
N ARG A 48 -1.38 0.45 -8.10
CA ARG A 48 -0.94 -0.96 -8.02
C ARG A 48 0.58 -1.09 -7.91
N ALA A 49 1.35 -0.28 -8.62
CA ALA A 49 2.80 -0.30 -8.55
C ALA A 49 3.29 0.15 -7.16
N GLU A 50 2.74 1.24 -6.63
CA GLU A 50 3.06 1.76 -5.29
C GLU A 50 2.68 0.76 -4.19
N LEU A 51 1.46 0.19 -4.25
CA LEU A 51 1.03 -0.86 -3.33
C LEU A 51 1.96 -2.09 -3.38
N ARG A 52 2.46 -2.46 -4.56
CA ARG A 52 3.41 -3.57 -4.70
C ARG A 52 4.76 -3.22 -4.07
N GLU A 53 5.27 -2.02 -4.32
CA GLU A 53 6.54 -1.57 -3.76
C GLU A 53 6.48 -1.49 -2.22
N GLU A 54 5.43 -0.86 -1.70
CA GLU A 54 5.16 -0.81 -0.25
C GLU A 54 4.95 -2.20 0.34
N GLY A 55 4.25 -3.08 -0.37
CA GLY A 55 4.10 -4.49 0.02
C GLY A 55 5.43 -5.23 0.13
N ILE A 56 6.37 -5.00 -0.80
CA ILE A 56 7.71 -5.59 -0.75
C ILE A 56 8.52 -5.02 0.42
N LYS A 57 8.48 -3.70 0.63
CA LYS A 57 9.17 -3.05 1.76
C LYS A 57 8.65 -3.59 3.10
N ALA A 58 7.33 -3.62 3.27
CA ALA A 58 6.68 -4.18 4.46
C ALA A 58 7.02 -5.67 4.63
N GLY A 59 7.01 -6.46 3.56
CA GLY A 59 7.38 -7.87 3.57
C GLY A 59 8.83 -8.10 4.01
N LYS A 60 9.77 -7.29 3.51
CA LYS A 60 11.17 -7.35 3.93
C LYS A 60 11.33 -6.97 5.40
N ALA A 61 10.67 -5.91 5.86
CA ALA A 61 10.68 -5.52 7.27
C ALA A 61 10.12 -6.63 8.17
N ALA A 62 9.00 -7.24 7.79
CA ALA A 62 8.42 -8.36 8.50
C ALA A 62 9.37 -9.58 8.54
N ALA A 63 10.04 -9.89 7.42
CA ALA A 63 11.02 -10.96 7.36
C ALA A 63 12.24 -10.69 8.26
N MET A 64 12.75 -9.46 8.28
CA MET A 64 13.84 -9.07 9.17
C MET A 64 13.44 -9.17 10.65
N LEU A 65 12.22 -8.74 11.01
CA LEU A 65 11.71 -8.87 12.38
C LEU A 65 11.51 -10.33 12.77
N ALA A 66 11.01 -11.18 11.87
CA ALA A 66 10.89 -12.62 12.10
C ALA A 66 12.27 -13.27 12.30
N GLY A 67 13.24 -12.93 11.44
CA GLY A 67 14.62 -13.38 11.58
C GLY A 67 15.26 -12.94 12.91
N ALA A 68 15.05 -11.68 13.30
CA ALA A 68 15.51 -11.15 14.58
C ALA A 68 14.86 -11.87 15.77
N ALA A 69 13.56 -12.20 15.70
CA ALA A 69 12.89 -12.96 16.75
C ALA A 69 13.48 -14.37 16.89
N ILE A 70 13.73 -15.07 15.78
CA ILE A 70 14.36 -16.40 15.78
C ILE A 70 15.79 -16.32 16.35
N ALA A 71 16.60 -15.39 15.86
CA ALA A 71 17.96 -15.19 16.34
C ALA A 71 18.00 -14.82 17.84
N GLY A 72 17.07 -13.97 18.28
CA GLY A 72 16.89 -13.61 19.68
C GLY A 72 16.53 -14.81 20.55
N LEU A 73 15.63 -15.68 20.12
CA LEU A 73 15.28 -16.92 20.83
C LEU A 73 16.49 -17.86 20.97
N LEU A 74 17.26 -18.04 19.89
CA LEU A 74 18.48 -18.86 19.93
C LEU A 74 19.53 -18.26 20.87
N PHE A 75 19.74 -16.95 20.81
CA PHE A 75 20.64 -16.24 21.71
C PHE A 75 20.22 -16.39 23.18
N LEU A 76 18.94 -16.18 23.50
CA LEU A 76 18.41 -16.38 24.85
C LEU A 76 18.62 -17.81 25.36
N ASN A 77 18.44 -18.81 24.48
CA ASN A 77 18.67 -20.20 24.83
C ASN A 77 20.15 -20.47 25.16
N LEU A 78 21.07 -20.00 24.31
CA LEU A 78 22.51 -20.12 24.55
C LEU A 78 22.95 -19.40 25.83
N VAL A 79 22.45 -18.19 26.08
CA VAL A 79 22.71 -17.46 27.34
C VAL A 79 22.16 -18.20 28.54
N SER A 80 21.00 -18.85 28.42
CA SER A 80 20.41 -19.65 29.51
C SER A 80 21.30 -20.83 29.85
N PHE A 81 21.77 -21.59 28.86
CA PHE A 81 22.74 -22.67 29.09
C PHE A 81 24.03 -22.14 29.68
N ALA A 82 24.58 -21.04 29.15
CA ALA A 82 25.80 -20.43 29.67
C ALA A 82 25.65 -20.03 31.15
N LEU A 83 24.50 -19.46 31.54
CA LEU A 83 24.20 -19.12 32.94
C LEU A 83 24.11 -20.37 33.82
N VAL A 84 23.43 -21.42 33.37
CA VAL A 84 23.34 -22.68 34.11
C VAL A 84 24.74 -23.26 34.31
N TYR A 85 25.56 -23.34 33.27
CA TYR A 85 26.94 -23.84 33.39
C TYR A 85 27.80 -22.95 34.28
N ALA A 86 27.67 -21.63 34.18
CA ALA A 86 28.40 -20.70 35.04
C ALA A 86 28.04 -20.91 36.53
N LEU A 87 26.75 -21.00 36.85
CA LEU A 87 26.29 -21.28 38.23
C LEU A 87 26.66 -22.69 38.69
N ALA A 88 26.65 -23.68 37.79
CA ALA A 88 27.02 -25.05 38.11
C ALA A 88 28.51 -25.21 38.52
N ASN A 89 29.37 -24.21 38.27
CA ASN A 89 30.72 -24.19 38.84
C ASN A 89 30.72 -23.87 40.36
N LEU A 90 29.62 -23.32 40.89
CA LEU A 90 29.48 -22.90 42.29
C LEU A 90 28.51 -23.79 43.08
N MET A 91 27.60 -24.50 42.41
CA MET A 91 26.56 -25.33 43.03
C MET A 91 26.15 -26.51 42.13
N ASP A 92 25.30 -27.40 42.64
CA ASP A 92 24.74 -28.49 41.83
C ASP A 92 23.94 -27.96 40.62
N ALA A 93 24.06 -28.65 39.49
CA ALA A 93 23.49 -28.22 38.21
C ALA A 93 21.95 -28.14 38.24
N GLY A 94 21.28 -28.97 39.05
CA GLY A 94 19.84 -28.93 39.22
C GLY A 94 19.38 -27.61 39.87
N TRP A 95 20.06 -27.18 40.93
CA TRP A 95 19.78 -25.90 41.59
C TRP A 95 20.11 -24.70 40.70
N ALA A 96 21.21 -24.76 39.95
CA ALA A 96 21.56 -23.74 38.97
C ALA A 96 20.45 -23.59 37.91
N ALA A 97 19.95 -24.70 37.36
CA ALA A 97 18.86 -24.71 36.39
C ALA A 97 17.55 -24.14 36.97
N LEU A 98 17.21 -24.46 38.22
CA LEU A 98 16.03 -23.92 38.89
C LEU A 98 16.11 -22.40 39.09
N ILE A 99 17.29 -21.86 39.42
CA ILE A 99 17.48 -20.40 39.58
C ILE A 99 17.28 -19.70 38.23
N VAL A 100 17.89 -20.22 37.15
CA VAL A 100 17.73 -19.64 35.81
C VAL A 100 16.28 -19.77 35.32
N ALA A 101 15.61 -20.87 35.62
CA ALA A 101 14.19 -21.05 35.33
C ALA A 101 13.31 -20.04 36.09
N ALA A 102 13.59 -19.78 37.37
CA ALA A 102 12.89 -18.78 38.17
C ALA A 102 13.08 -17.36 37.59
N LEU A 103 14.29 -17.02 37.13
CA LEU A 103 14.56 -15.76 36.44
C LEU A 103 13.67 -15.59 35.20
N TRP A 104 13.57 -16.63 34.36
CA TRP A 104 12.70 -16.59 33.18
C TRP A 104 11.21 -16.55 33.54
N ALA A 105 10.78 -17.25 34.60
CA ALA A 105 9.41 -17.20 35.08
C ALA A 105 9.00 -15.78 35.52
N ILE A 106 9.89 -15.07 36.22
CA ILE A 106 9.67 -13.66 36.60
C ILE A 106 9.58 -12.77 35.36
N ALA A 107 10.53 -12.90 34.43
CA ALA A 107 10.51 -12.12 33.18
C ALA A 107 9.21 -12.36 32.39
N ALA A 108 8.77 -13.61 32.27
CA ALA A 108 7.53 -13.99 31.60
C ALA A 108 6.30 -13.40 32.31
N ALA A 109 6.24 -13.46 33.64
CA ALA A 109 5.14 -12.87 34.41
C ALA A 109 5.03 -11.36 34.20
N VAL A 110 6.15 -10.65 34.21
CA VAL A 110 6.22 -9.20 33.96
C VAL A 110 5.75 -8.86 32.54
N LEU A 111 6.28 -9.57 31.53
CA LEU A 111 5.88 -9.36 30.13
C LEU A 111 4.40 -9.67 29.90
N ALA A 112 3.88 -10.75 30.47
CA ALA A 112 2.46 -11.10 30.39
C ALA A 112 1.57 -10.02 31.03
N ALA A 113 1.96 -9.48 32.19
CA ALA A 113 1.23 -8.40 32.86
C ALA A 113 1.23 -7.11 32.02
N LEU A 114 2.39 -6.70 31.51
CA LEU A 114 2.54 -5.53 30.63
C LEU A 114 1.73 -5.68 29.34
N GLY A 115 1.83 -6.84 28.69
CA GLY A 115 1.11 -7.17 27.46
C GLY A 115 -0.39 -7.13 27.67
N ARG A 116 -0.89 -7.75 28.75
CA ARG A 116 -2.31 -7.73 29.12
C ARG A 116 -2.81 -6.32 29.38
N ASN A 117 -2.01 -5.48 30.06
CA ASN A 117 -2.39 -4.10 30.32
C ASN A 117 -2.43 -3.25 29.03
N ARG A 118 -1.50 -3.46 28.10
CA ARG A 118 -1.50 -2.77 26.80
C ARG A 118 -2.67 -3.20 25.94
N MET A 119 -2.94 -4.50 25.84
CA MET A 119 -4.04 -5.04 25.05
C MET A 119 -5.41 -4.54 25.53
N ARG A 120 -5.58 -4.33 26.84
CA ARG A 120 -6.79 -3.72 27.41
C ARG A 120 -7.04 -2.27 26.97
N LYS A 121 -6.00 -1.56 26.52
CA LYS A 121 -6.08 -0.16 26.08
C LYS A 121 -6.25 -0.01 24.56
N VAL A 122 -6.15 -1.11 23.80
CA VAL A 122 -6.35 -1.09 22.35
C VAL A 122 -7.83 -1.25 22.05
N SER A 123 -8.47 -0.20 21.51
CA SER A 123 -9.80 -0.33 20.90
C SER A 123 -9.63 -0.86 19.48
N PRO A 124 -10.18 -2.03 19.12
CA PRO A 124 -10.06 -2.59 17.77
C PRO A 124 -10.94 -1.86 16.74
N LYS A 125 -11.86 -0.99 17.18
CA LYS A 125 -12.67 -0.17 16.29
C LYS A 125 -11.98 1.17 16.07
N PRO A 126 -11.74 1.59 14.82
CA PRO A 126 -11.31 2.95 14.52
C PRO A 126 -12.51 3.87 14.73
N GLU A 127 -12.71 4.33 15.97
CA GLU A 127 -13.90 5.07 16.38
C GLU A 127 -14.13 6.32 15.52
N GLN A 128 -13.06 7.07 15.24
CA GLN A 128 -13.13 8.25 14.37
C GLN A 128 -13.57 7.91 12.94
N THR A 129 -13.02 6.87 12.32
CA THR A 129 -13.42 6.48 10.95
C THR A 129 -14.87 6.01 10.90
N VAL A 130 -15.32 5.27 11.92
CA VAL A 130 -16.71 4.83 12.02
C VAL A 130 -17.66 6.02 12.25
N GLU A 131 -17.23 7.02 13.02
CA GLU A 131 -17.99 8.24 13.28
C GLU A 131 -18.12 9.10 12.02
N THR A 132 -17.03 9.36 11.31
CA THR A 132 -17.05 10.09 10.02
C THR A 132 -17.94 9.40 8.99
N LEU A 133 -17.85 8.07 8.83
CA LEU A 133 -18.72 7.34 7.91
C LEU A 133 -20.21 7.40 8.30
N LYS A 134 -20.51 7.52 9.60
CA LYS A 134 -21.90 7.71 10.06
C LYS A 134 -22.39 9.12 9.76
N GLU A 135 -21.57 10.13 9.97
CA GLU A 135 -21.88 11.53 9.64
C GLU A 135 -22.13 11.69 8.14
N ASP A 136 -21.25 11.14 7.31
CA ASP A 136 -21.39 11.14 5.84
C ASP A 136 -22.70 10.46 5.40
N ALA A 137 -23.01 9.30 6.01
CA ALA A 137 -24.25 8.57 5.73
C ALA A 137 -25.50 9.32 6.22
N GLN A 138 -25.40 10.12 7.30
CA GLN A 138 -26.48 10.96 7.78
C GLN A 138 -26.70 12.18 6.87
N TRP A 139 -25.62 12.84 6.44
CA TRP A 139 -25.68 13.96 5.50
C TRP A 139 -26.32 13.54 4.17
N ALA A 140 -25.94 12.37 3.63
CA ALA A 140 -26.53 11.82 2.41
C ALA A 140 -28.04 11.50 2.53
N LYS A 141 -28.54 11.22 3.74
CA LYS A 141 -29.97 10.97 3.98
C LYS A 141 -30.79 12.25 4.10
N HIS A 142 -30.19 13.36 4.53
CA HIS A 142 -30.88 14.64 4.72
C HIS A 142 -30.12 15.75 3.97
N PRO A 143 -30.10 15.72 2.63
CA PRO A 143 -29.55 16.82 1.85
C PRO A 143 -30.41 18.04 2.12
N THR A 144 -29.90 18.98 2.90
CA THR A 144 -30.54 20.27 3.13
C THR A 144 -30.61 20.98 1.77
N ARG A 145 -31.83 21.18 1.27
CA ARG A 145 -32.12 22.00 0.07
C ARG A 145 -31.93 23.47 0.36
#